data_AF-A0A1Q3VQJ5-F1
#
_entry.id   AF-A0A1Q3VQJ5-F1
#
_cell.length_a   1.000
_cell.length_b   1.000
_cell.length_c   1.000
_cell.angle_alpha   90.00
_cell.angle_beta   90.00
_cell.angle_gamma   90.00
#
_symmetry.space_group_name_H-M   'P 1'
#
loop_
_entity.id
_entity.type
_entity.pdbx_description
1 polymer ?
#
loop_
_entity_poly.entity_id
_entity_poly.type
_entity_poly.pdbx_seq_one_letter_code
_entity_poly.pdbx_strand_id
1 'polypeptide(L)'
;MSTSVGAVLLLSLATCFAIIVAATALILDLRQRELDRAKQTVVSLSRVLSDQTTRTFDSVLLTMRAARERLSDDIGSRLGLDNPAISYLLQARAAGLPQVKSIFLADSQGRGINSSRRDFVRNLSMQSRQLFRYHADGGINDIYISATERASVDGEWTYYVSIPLHDREEISAASSAPRSGSISSKRSTNPSR
;
A
#
# COMPACT_ATOMS: atom_id res chain seq x y z
N MET A 1 56.05 -40.80 -44.71
CA MET A 1 55.00 -41.20 -43.74
C MET A 1 54.91 -40.28 -42.51
N SER A 2 55.94 -39.50 -42.16
CA SER A 2 55.92 -38.57 -41.01
C SER A 2 55.10 -37.29 -41.20
N THR A 3 55.00 -36.77 -42.44
CA THR A 3 54.25 -35.54 -42.77
C THR A 3 52.73 -35.72 -42.63
N SER A 4 52.21 -36.89 -43.00
CA SER A 4 50.78 -37.21 -42.90
C SER A 4 50.29 -37.30 -41.45
N VAL A 5 51.11 -37.83 -40.53
CA VAL A 5 50.76 -37.94 -39.11
C VAL A 5 50.69 -36.57 -38.45
N GLY A 6 51.65 -35.68 -38.75
CA GLY A 6 51.63 -34.30 -38.27
C GLY A 6 50.40 -33.52 -38.75
N ALA A 7 50.00 -33.71 -40.01
CA ALA A 7 48.80 -33.07 -40.57
C ALA A 7 47.50 -33.55 -39.88
N VAL A 8 47.38 -34.86 -39.61
CA VAL A 8 46.21 -35.42 -38.90
C VAL A 8 46.13 -34.90 -37.46
N LEU A 9 47.26 -34.83 -36.75
CA LEU A 9 47.30 -34.30 -35.38
C LEU A 9 46.90 -32.82 -35.35
N LEU A 10 47.41 -32.00 -36.27
CA LEU A 10 47.02 -30.59 -36.37
C LEU A 10 45.52 -30.41 -36.66
N LEU A 11 44.96 -31.21 -37.57
CA LEU A 11 43.52 -31.16 -37.89
C LEU A 11 42.67 -31.56 -36.67
N SER A 12 43.07 -32.59 -35.95
CA SER A 12 42.37 -33.04 -34.74
C SER A 12 42.39 -31.97 -33.63
N LEU A 13 43.55 -31.32 -33.43
CA LEU A 13 43.70 -30.27 -32.43
C LEU A 13 42.90 -29.03 -32.81
N ALA A 14 42.94 -28.63 -34.09
CA ALA A 14 42.14 -27.52 -34.61
C ALA A 14 40.64 -27.77 -34.44
N THR A 15 40.18 -29.01 -34.69
CA THR A 15 38.78 -29.39 -34.51
C THR A 15 38.39 -29.36 -33.03
N CYS A 16 39.22 -29.90 -32.14
CA CYS A 16 38.99 -29.86 -30.70
C CYS A 16 38.91 -28.42 -30.18
N PHE A 17 39.85 -27.56 -30.63
CA PHE A 17 39.85 -26.14 -30.30
C PHE A 17 38.58 -25.44 -30.79
N ALA A 18 38.16 -25.68 -32.03
CA ALA A 18 36.93 -25.11 -32.58
C ALA A 18 35.69 -25.52 -31.77
N ILE A 19 35.60 -26.79 -31.34
CA ILE A 19 34.52 -27.28 -30.49
C ILE A 19 34.52 -26.58 -29.13
N ILE A 20 35.69 -26.43 -28.49
CA ILE A 20 35.82 -25.74 -27.20
C ILE A 20 35.36 -24.29 -27.31
N VAL A 21 35.77 -23.58 -28.36
CA VAL A 21 35.35 -22.19 -28.61
C VAL A 21 33.85 -22.11 -28.83
N ALA A 22 33.28 -22.99 -29.66
CA ALA A 22 31.84 -23.03 -29.92
C ALA A 22 31.02 -23.34 -28.66
N ALA A 23 31.45 -24.34 -27.87
CA ALA A 23 30.80 -24.70 -26.61
C ALA A 23 30.87 -23.56 -25.59
N THR A 24 32.03 -22.91 -25.47
CA THR A 24 32.22 -21.76 -24.57
C THR A 24 31.33 -20.59 -24.97
N ALA A 25 31.29 -20.25 -26.27
CA ALA A 25 30.43 -19.20 -26.79
C ALA A 25 28.94 -19.51 -26.54
N LEU A 26 28.51 -20.75 -26.75
CA LEU A 26 27.14 -21.20 -26.48
C LEU A 26 26.79 -21.09 -25.00
N ILE A 27 27.68 -21.52 -24.09
CA ILE A 27 27.47 -21.43 -22.65
C ILE A 27 27.32 -19.96 -22.21
N LEU A 28 28.15 -19.06 -22.75
CA LEU A 28 28.07 -17.64 -22.43
C LEU A 28 26.77 -17.00 -22.94
N ASP A 29 26.33 -17.34 -24.14
CA ASP A 29 25.05 -16.89 -24.69
C ASP A 29 23.86 -17.39 -23.85
N LEU A 30 23.85 -18.68 -23.51
CA LEU A 30 22.81 -19.26 -22.65
C LEU A 30 22.79 -18.60 -21.27
N ARG A 31 23.95 -18.37 -20.66
CA ARG A 31 24.06 -17.67 -19.37
C ARG A 31 23.51 -16.25 -19.46
N GLN A 32 23.84 -15.51 -20.52
CA GLN A 32 23.37 -14.14 -20.70
C GLN A 32 21.85 -14.10 -20.86
N ARG A 33 21.29 -14.98 -21.70
CA ARG A 33 19.84 -15.10 -21.88
C ARG A 33 19.14 -15.46 -20.58
N GLU A 34 19.70 -16.35 -19.78
CA GLU A 34 19.12 -16.73 -18.50
C GLU A 34 19.14 -15.59 -17.49
N LEU A 35 20.24 -14.83 -17.43
CA LEU A 35 20.31 -13.62 -16.60
C LEU A 35 19.27 -12.57 -17.04
N ASP A 36 19.07 -12.39 -18.34
CA ASP A 36 18.10 -11.42 -18.84
C ASP A 36 16.66 -11.87 -18.58
N ARG A 37 16.36 -13.17 -18.72
CA ARG A 37 15.08 -13.76 -18.29
C ARG A 37 14.83 -13.62 -16.79
N ALA A 38 15.85 -13.88 -15.97
CA ALA A 38 15.75 -13.74 -14.51
C ALA A 38 15.42 -12.29 -14.11
N LYS A 39 16.11 -11.31 -14.72
CA LYS A 39 15.82 -9.88 -14.51
C LYS A 39 14.38 -9.53 -14.90
N GLN A 40 13.95 -9.96 -16.08
CA GLN A 40 12.58 -9.70 -16.56
C GLN A 40 11.53 -10.32 -15.64
N THR A 41 11.79 -11.53 -15.15
CA THR A 41 10.92 -12.21 -14.19
C THR A 41 10.80 -11.43 -12.88
N VAL A 42 11.93 -10.97 -12.33
CA VAL A 42 11.93 -10.16 -11.10
C VAL A 42 11.13 -8.87 -11.30
N VAL A 43 11.35 -8.14 -12.40
CA VAL A 43 10.60 -6.91 -12.71
C VAL A 43 9.10 -7.19 -12.84
N SER A 44 8.73 -8.28 -13.52
CA SER A 44 7.34 -8.70 -13.68
C SER A 44 6.70 -9.01 -12.33
N LEU A 45 7.36 -9.81 -11.48
CA LEU A 45 6.88 -10.15 -10.15
C LEU A 45 6.76 -8.92 -9.25
N SER A 46 7.75 -8.03 -9.25
CA SER A 46 7.68 -6.76 -8.51
C SER A 46 6.49 -5.92 -8.95
N ARG A 47 6.19 -5.86 -10.25
CA ARG A 47 5.01 -5.17 -10.78
C ARG A 47 3.72 -5.82 -10.31
N VAL A 48 3.62 -7.15 -10.41
CA VAL A 48 2.44 -7.89 -9.95
C VAL A 48 2.21 -7.68 -8.45
N LEU A 49 3.25 -7.74 -7.63
CA LEU A 49 3.17 -7.50 -6.19
C LEU A 49 2.76 -6.06 -5.86
N SER A 50 3.29 -5.09 -6.60
CA SER A 50 2.87 -3.69 -6.47
C SER A 50 1.39 -3.53 -6.80
N ASP A 51 0.94 -4.08 -7.93
CA ASP A 51 -0.46 -4.00 -8.37
C ASP A 51 -1.39 -4.72 -7.38
N GLN A 52 -1.00 -5.88 -6.87
CA GLN A 52 -1.74 -6.61 -5.84
C GLN A 52 -1.85 -5.78 -4.56
N THR A 53 -0.74 -5.20 -4.09
CA THR A 53 -0.71 -4.37 -2.90
C THR A 53 -1.64 -3.17 -3.05
N THR A 54 -1.56 -2.43 -4.17
CA THR A 54 -2.45 -1.31 -4.46
C THR A 54 -3.92 -1.73 -4.44
N ARG A 55 -4.27 -2.84 -5.13
CA ARG A 55 -5.65 -3.36 -5.14
C ARG A 55 -6.14 -3.76 -3.76
N THR A 56 -5.28 -4.37 -2.94
CA THR A 56 -5.61 -4.72 -1.56
C THR A 56 -5.90 -3.48 -0.73
N PHE A 57 -5.09 -2.42 -0.84
CA PHE A 57 -5.35 -1.16 -0.16
C PHE A 57 -6.62 -0.47 -0.66
N ASP A 58 -6.84 -0.43 -1.98
CA ASP A 58 -8.06 0.15 -2.55
C ASP A 58 -9.33 -0.55 -2.04
N SER A 59 -9.30 -1.87 -1.92
CA SER A 59 -10.41 -2.66 -1.37
C SER A 59 -10.70 -2.31 0.10
N VAL A 60 -9.65 -2.16 0.92
CA VAL A 60 -9.77 -1.74 2.33
C VAL A 60 -10.36 -0.34 2.40
N LEU A 61 -9.82 0.60 1.63
CA LEU A 61 -10.25 2.00 1.63
C LEU A 61 -11.68 2.18 1.14
N LEU A 62 -12.08 1.45 0.09
CA LEU A 62 -13.46 1.43 -0.39
C LEU A 62 -14.42 0.96 0.71
N THR A 63 -14.04 -0.11 1.43
CA THR A 63 -14.85 -0.65 2.53
C THR A 63 -14.95 0.33 3.70
N MET A 64 -13.84 0.99 4.07
CA MET A 64 -13.83 2.01 5.12
C MET A 64 -14.69 3.23 4.73
N ARG A 65 -14.59 3.71 3.48
CA ARG A 65 -15.42 4.81 2.97
C ARG A 65 -16.90 4.46 2.97
N ALA A 66 -17.27 3.26 2.53
CA ALA A 66 -18.65 2.78 2.58
C ALA A 66 -19.16 2.62 4.02
N ALA A 67 -18.29 2.24 4.97
CA ALA A 67 -18.64 2.21 6.39
C ALA A 67 -18.86 3.63 6.93
N ARG A 68 -17.98 4.57 6.60
CA ARG A 68 -18.11 5.99 6.95
C ARG A 68 -19.41 6.58 6.42
N GLU A 69 -19.70 6.41 5.13
CA GLU A 69 -20.93 6.89 4.51
C GLU A 69 -22.16 6.35 5.24
N ARG A 70 -22.19 5.03 5.52
CA ARG A 70 -23.32 4.42 6.25
C ARG A 70 -23.48 4.93 7.68
N LEU A 71 -22.39 5.31 8.35
CA LEU A 71 -22.39 5.89 9.69
C LEU A 71 -22.80 7.37 9.67
N SER A 72 -22.47 8.11 8.60
CA SER A 72 -22.83 9.51 8.42
C SER A 72 -24.23 9.71 7.80
N ASP A 73 -24.83 8.66 7.25
CA ASP A 73 -26.19 8.69 6.70
C ASP A 73 -27.26 9.00 7.75
N ASP A 74 -28.43 9.44 7.29
CA ASP A 74 -29.57 9.89 8.12
C ASP A 74 -29.99 8.92 9.23
N ILE A 75 -29.81 7.61 9.02
CA ILE A 75 -30.09 6.57 10.02
C ILE A 75 -28.86 6.33 10.91
N GLY A 76 -27.66 6.33 10.33
CA GLY A 76 -26.41 6.08 11.03
C GLY A 76 -26.08 7.18 12.04
N SER A 77 -26.29 8.43 11.65
CA SER A 77 -26.04 9.60 12.49
C SER A 77 -26.98 9.71 13.71
N ARG A 78 -28.16 9.07 13.63
CA ARG A 78 -29.10 8.98 14.75
C ARG A 78 -28.72 7.89 15.75
N LEU A 79 -27.86 6.95 15.35
CA LEU A 79 -27.32 5.94 16.25
C LEU A 79 -26.06 6.50 16.92
N GLY A 80 -26.01 6.46 18.25
CA GLY A 80 -24.76 6.73 18.97
C GLY A 80 -23.66 5.80 18.45
N LEU A 81 -22.45 6.33 18.26
CA LEU A 81 -21.33 5.55 17.71
C LEU A 81 -20.93 4.36 18.62
N ASP A 82 -21.38 4.36 19.86
CA ASP A 82 -21.27 3.29 20.85
C ASP A 82 -22.32 2.18 20.72
N ASN A 83 -23.32 2.34 19.84
CA ASN A 83 -24.45 1.42 19.69
C ASN A 83 -24.00 0.03 19.21
N PRO A 84 -24.55 -1.07 19.79
CA PRO A 84 -24.25 -2.44 19.35
C PRO A 84 -24.46 -2.71 17.85
N ALA A 85 -25.45 -2.05 17.22
CA ALA A 85 -25.71 -2.16 15.78
C ALA A 85 -24.47 -1.79 14.94
N ILE A 86 -23.65 -0.85 15.41
CA ILE A 86 -22.41 -0.45 14.74
C ILE A 86 -21.35 -1.55 14.85
N SER A 87 -21.25 -2.25 15.98
CA SER A 87 -20.32 -3.37 16.11
C SER A 87 -20.63 -4.47 15.08
N TYR A 88 -21.92 -4.80 14.88
CA TYR A 88 -22.33 -5.75 13.84
C TYR A 88 -22.00 -5.27 12.44
N LEU A 89 -22.19 -3.99 12.14
CA LEU A 89 -21.77 -3.39 10.87
C LEU A 89 -20.26 -3.54 10.67
N LEU A 90 -19.45 -3.16 11.66
CA LEU A 90 -17.98 -3.26 11.59
C LEU A 90 -17.53 -4.72 11.45
N GLN A 91 -18.19 -5.65 12.14
CA GLN A 91 -17.93 -7.08 12.03
C GLN A 91 -18.24 -7.62 10.63
N ALA A 92 -19.37 -7.23 10.04
CA ALA A 92 -19.73 -7.61 8.67
C ALA A 92 -18.73 -7.05 7.64
N ARG A 93 -18.25 -5.82 7.83
CA ARG A 93 -17.21 -5.23 6.96
C ARG A 93 -15.87 -5.94 7.11
N ALA A 94 -15.44 -6.21 8.35
CA ALA A 94 -14.18 -6.91 8.62
C ALA A 94 -14.21 -8.35 8.08
N ALA A 95 -15.34 -9.05 8.15
CA ALA A 95 -15.49 -10.40 7.60
C ALA A 95 -15.28 -10.48 6.08
N GLY A 96 -15.52 -9.39 5.35
CA GLY A 96 -15.25 -9.27 3.91
C GLY A 96 -13.79 -8.95 3.55
N LEU A 97 -12.93 -8.71 4.55
CA LEU A 97 -11.55 -8.29 4.37
C LEU A 97 -10.61 -9.23 5.15
N PRO A 98 -10.24 -10.39 4.59
CA PRO A 98 -9.40 -11.37 5.29
C PRO A 98 -8.02 -10.82 5.71
N GLN A 99 -7.52 -9.79 5.03
CA GLN A 99 -6.28 -9.10 5.37
C GLN A 99 -6.42 -8.11 6.54
N VAL A 100 -7.64 -7.79 6.98
CA VAL A 100 -7.90 -6.83 8.06
C VAL A 100 -8.21 -7.59 9.35
N LYS A 101 -7.35 -7.41 10.36
CA LYS A 101 -7.53 -8.01 11.69
C LYS A 101 -8.77 -7.48 12.41
N SER A 102 -9.01 -6.16 12.33
CA SER A 102 -10.16 -5.52 12.96
C SER A 102 -10.39 -4.11 12.45
N ILE A 103 -11.62 -3.64 12.56
CA ILE A 103 -12.03 -2.25 12.33
C ILE A 103 -12.55 -1.70 13.66
N PHE A 104 -12.18 -0.48 14.00
CA PHE A 104 -12.66 0.18 15.22
C PHE A 104 -12.94 1.67 14.97
N LEU A 105 -13.70 2.27 15.88
CA LEU A 105 -14.01 3.69 15.89
C LEU A 105 -13.41 4.33 17.15
N ALA A 106 -12.88 5.53 16.99
CA ALA A 106 -12.47 6.39 18.09
C ALA A 106 -13.33 7.66 18.08
N ASP A 107 -13.66 8.18 19.27
CA ASP A 107 -14.34 9.47 19.41
C ASP A 107 -13.37 10.64 19.18
N SER A 108 -13.90 11.87 19.19
CA SER A 108 -13.12 13.11 19.06
C SER A 108 -12.14 13.35 20.22
N GLN A 109 -12.25 12.59 21.31
CA GLN A 109 -11.32 12.62 22.45
C GLN A 109 -10.25 11.52 22.33
N GLY A 110 -10.22 10.78 21.22
CA GLY A 110 -9.28 9.70 20.97
C GLY A 110 -9.53 8.46 21.81
N ARG A 111 -10.77 8.21 22.25
CA ARG A 111 -11.14 6.98 22.96
C ARG A 111 -11.79 6.00 22.01
N GLY A 112 -11.39 4.73 22.06
CA GLY A 112 -12.08 3.67 21.34
C GLY A 112 -13.53 3.52 21.82
N ILE A 113 -14.50 3.66 20.92
CA ILE A 113 -15.93 3.59 21.24
C ILE A 113 -16.64 2.35 20.67
N ASN A 114 -16.13 1.78 19.57
CA ASN A 114 -16.72 0.60 18.96
C ASN A 114 -15.68 -0.20 18.16
N SER A 115 -15.95 -1.48 17.90
CA SER A 115 -15.05 -2.36 17.15
C SER A 115 -15.76 -3.56 16.56
N SER A 116 -15.15 -4.15 15.53
CA SER A 116 -15.47 -5.47 14.99
C SER A 116 -14.98 -6.63 15.88
N ARG A 117 -14.10 -6.35 16.85
CA ARG A 117 -13.54 -7.35 17.78
C ARG A 117 -14.50 -7.63 18.93
N ARG A 118 -14.58 -8.90 19.33
CA ARG A 118 -15.33 -9.32 20.52
C ARG A 118 -14.60 -8.99 21.83
N ASP A 119 -13.28 -9.00 21.80
CA ASP A 119 -12.38 -8.67 22.91
C ASP A 119 -12.03 -7.17 22.97
N PHE A 120 -12.92 -6.32 22.45
CA PHE A 120 -12.69 -4.88 22.39
C PHE A 120 -12.67 -4.23 23.77
N VAL A 121 -11.59 -3.51 24.08
CA VAL A 121 -11.48 -2.69 25.29
C VAL A 121 -12.05 -1.31 25.01
N ARG A 122 -13.28 -1.07 25.48
CA ARG A 122 -13.94 0.24 25.38
C ARG A 122 -13.16 1.30 26.15
N ASN A 123 -13.14 2.52 25.61
CA ASN A 123 -12.46 3.69 26.15
C ASN A 123 -10.93 3.57 26.25
N LEU A 124 -10.32 2.62 25.52
CA LEU A 124 -8.87 2.58 25.36
C LEU A 124 -8.40 3.89 24.69
N SER A 125 -7.48 4.60 25.34
CA SER A 125 -6.96 5.87 24.84
C SER A 125 -6.01 5.67 23.66
N MET A 126 -6.25 6.42 22.60
CA MET A 126 -5.45 6.53 21.38
C MET A 126 -4.84 7.92 21.22
N GLN A 127 -4.99 8.81 22.20
CA GLN A 127 -4.50 10.19 22.11
C GLN A 127 -2.99 10.30 21.85
N SER A 128 -2.21 9.33 22.35
CA SER A 128 -0.78 9.25 22.10
C SER A 128 -0.41 8.58 20.77
N ARG A 129 -1.38 7.94 20.09
CA ARG A 129 -1.15 7.20 18.84
C ARG A 129 -1.11 8.17 17.66
N GLN A 130 -0.16 7.93 16.75
CA GLN A 130 0.02 8.79 15.58
C GLN A 130 -1.20 8.84 14.68
N LEU A 131 -1.96 7.73 14.57
CA LEU A 131 -3.18 7.69 13.76
C LEU A 131 -4.21 8.73 14.22
N PHE A 132 -4.37 8.91 15.54
CA PHE A 132 -5.34 9.85 16.08
C PHE A 132 -4.81 11.28 15.95
N ARG A 133 -3.56 11.49 16.35
CA ARG A 133 -2.90 12.80 16.25
C ARG A 133 -2.89 13.34 14.82
N TYR A 134 -2.65 12.48 13.83
CA TYR A 134 -2.66 12.89 12.43
C TYR A 134 -3.99 13.55 12.02
N HIS A 135 -5.11 12.95 12.39
CA HIS A 135 -6.43 13.49 12.06
C HIS A 135 -6.82 14.66 12.98
N ALA A 136 -6.47 14.60 14.27
CA ALA A 136 -6.73 15.67 15.23
C ALA A 136 -5.95 16.96 14.90
N ASP A 137 -4.74 16.84 14.35
CA ASP A 137 -3.87 17.96 13.99
C ASP A 137 -4.19 18.53 12.58
N GLY A 138 -5.30 18.12 11.95
CA GLY A 138 -5.73 18.61 10.63
C GLY A 138 -4.97 18.01 9.45
N GLY A 139 -4.69 16.71 9.50
CA GLY A 139 -3.99 15.97 8.45
C GLY A 139 -4.52 16.27 7.04
N ILE A 140 -3.59 16.51 6.12
CA ILE A 140 -3.90 16.97 4.74
C ILE A 140 -4.61 15.89 3.92
N ASN A 141 -4.38 14.61 4.21
CA ASN A 141 -4.97 13.49 3.47
C ASN A 141 -6.11 12.86 4.27
N ASP A 142 -7.18 12.46 3.56
CA ASP A 142 -8.30 11.70 4.11
C ASP A 142 -7.91 10.29 4.59
N ILE A 143 -6.67 9.86 4.31
CA ILE A 143 -6.16 8.53 4.64
C ILE A 143 -4.81 8.69 5.32
N TYR A 144 -4.66 8.02 6.45
CA TYR A 144 -3.39 7.85 7.14
C TYR A 144 -3.04 6.37 7.28
N ILE A 145 -1.79 6.04 6.93
CA ILE A 145 -1.20 4.72 7.12
C ILE A 145 -0.07 4.88 8.13
N SER A 146 -0.14 4.18 9.26
CA SER A 146 0.88 4.29 10.30
C SER A 146 2.15 3.51 9.94
N ALA A 147 3.27 3.89 10.55
CA ALA A 147 4.37 2.96 10.73
C ALA A 147 3.91 1.75 11.57
N THR A 148 4.68 0.66 11.54
CA THR A 148 4.39 -0.50 12.36
C THR A 148 4.60 -0.18 13.84
N GLU A 149 3.64 -0.55 14.68
CA GLU A 149 3.68 -0.37 16.13
C GLU A 149 3.07 -1.58 16.85
N ARG A 150 3.36 -1.73 18.14
CA ARG A 150 2.71 -2.76 18.96
C ARG A 150 1.31 -2.33 19.37
N ALA A 151 0.33 -3.17 19.07
CA ALA A 151 -1.05 -2.96 19.45
C ALA A 151 -1.20 -3.02 20.98
N SER A 152 -1.89 -2.05 21.58
CA SER A 152 -2.14 -2.04 23.04
C SER A 152 -3.01 -3.20 23.51
N VAL A 153 -3.82 -3.78 22.62
CA VAL A 153 -4.84 -4.78 22.98
C VAL A 153 -4.27 -6.19 23.11
N ASP A 154 -3.33 -6.58 22.26
CA ASP A 154 -2.77 -7.94 22.22
C ASP A 154 -1.24 -7.99 22.10
N GLY A 155 -0.56 -6.84 21.98
CA GLY A 155 0.89 -6.75 21.93
C GLY A 155 1.53 -7.18 20.60
N GLU A 156 0.72 -7.55 19.60
CA GLU A 156 1.21 -7.91 18.26
C GLU A 156 1.67 -6.68 17.48
N TRP A 157 2.64 -6.89 16.59
CA TRP A 157 3.06 -5.87 15.63
C TRP A 157 1.97 -5.68 14.58
N THR A 158 1.54 -4.43 14.41
CA THR A 158 0.48 -4.07 13.47
C THR A 158 0.78 -2.72 12.84
N TYR A 159 0.03 -2.39 11.79
CA TYR A 159 -0.06 -1.04 11.26
C TYR A 159 -1.53 -0.69 11.12
N TYR A 160 -1.84 0.60 11.16
CA TYR A 160 -3.20 1.10 11.11
C TYR A 160 -3.42 1.86 9.80
N VAL A 161 -4.57 1.62 9.19
CA VAL A 161 -5.13 2.49 8.15
C VAL A 161 -6.33 3.19 8.77
N SER A 162 -6.36 4.51 8.68
CA SER A 162 -7.40 5.32 9.31
C SER A 162 -7.88 6.40 8.37
N ILE A 163 -9.18 6.68 8.43
CA ILE A 163 -9.83 7.79 7.75
C ILE A 163 -10.61 8.59 8.81
N PRO A 164 -10.73 9.92 8.67
CA PRO A 164 -11.52 10.72 9.58
C PRO A 164 -13.01 10.45 9.37
N LEU A 165 -13.76 10.48 10.47
CA LEU A 165 -15.22 10.48 10.48
C LEU A 165 -15.64 11.92 10.79
N HIS A 166 -16.02 12.67 9.76
CA HIS A 166 -16.51 14.04 9.92
C HIS A 166 -17.99 14.04 10.27
N ASP A 167 -18.40 14.99 11.09
CA ASP A 167 -19.80 15.24 11.34
C ASP A 167 -20.44 15.97 10.15
N ARG A 168 -21.74 15.79 9.93
CA ARG A 168 -22.40 16.27 8.70
C ARG A 168 -22.33 17.80 8.53
N GLU A 169 -22.22 18.54 9.63
CA GLU A 169 -22.06 20.01 9.60
C GLU A 169 -20.75 20.45 8.93
N GLU A 170 -19.67 19.69 9.10
CA GLU A 170 -18.35 20.03 8.59
C GLU A 170 -18.23 19.81 7.07
N ILE A 171 -18.95 18.82 6.53
CA ILE A 171 -19.02 18.54 5.08
C ILE A 171 -19.75 19.66 4.33
N SER A 172 -20.76 20.29 4.96
CA SER A 172 -21.46 21.45 4.41
C SER A 172 -20.58 22.71 4.41
N ALA A 173 -19.79 22.91 5.47
CA ALA A 173 -18.84 24.03 5.59
C ALA A 173 -17.65 23.91 4.61
N ALA A 174 -17.12 22.70 4.40
CA ALA A 174 -16.03 22.47 3.44
C ALA A 174 -16.47 22.60 1.97
N SER A 175 -17.74 22.32 1.66
CA SER A 175 -18.32 22.50 0.32
C SER A 175 -18.61 23.97 -0.02
N SER A 176 -18.80 24.82 1.00
CA SER A 176 -19.10 26.25 0.84
C SER A 176 -17.86 27.16 0.88
N ALA A 177 -16.68 26.61 1.16
CA ALA A 177 -15.42 27.37 1.09
C ALA A 177 -14.97 27.56 -0.38
N PRO A 178 -14.73 28.80 -0.84
CA PRO A 178 -14.25 29.02 -2.20
C PRO A 178 -12.84 28.42 -2.33
N ARG A 179 -12.68 27.43 -3.22
CA ARG A 179 -11.38 26.96 -3.68
C ARG A 179 -10.70 28.11 -4.43
N SER A 180 -9.99 28.96 -3.69
CA SER A 180 -9.17 30.04 -4.23
C SER A 180 -7.96 29.43 -4.93
N GLY A 181 -8.11 29.22 -6.24
CA GLY A 181 -6.99 29.03 -7.13
C GLY A 181 -6.26 30.36 -7.30
N SER A 182 -4.99 30.41 -6.92
CA SER A 182 -4.06 31.42 -7.41
C SER A 182 -2.94 30.74 -8.19
N ILE A 183 -3.18 30.60 -9.49
CA ILE A 183 -2.12 30.44 -10.48
C ILE A 183 -1.40 31.79 -10.53
N SER A 184 -0.32 31.94 -9.77
CA SER A 184 0.59 33.09 -9.93
C SER A 184 1.55 32.80 -11.08
N SER A 185 1.11 33.13 -12.30
CA SER A 185 1.97 33.28 -13.46
C SER A 185 2.83 34.52 -13.29
N LYS A 186 4.07 34.35 -12.80
CA LYS A 186 5.08 35.41 -12.89
C LYS A 186 5.70 35.42 -14.29
N ARG A 187 5.08 36.23 -15.14
CA ARG A 187 5.65 36.74 -16.40
C ARG A 187 6.93 37.54 -16.07
N SER A 188 8.07 36.99 -16.43
CA SER A 188 9.38 37.68 -16.38
C SER A 188 9.42 38.75 -17.48
N THR A 189 9.37 40.02 -17.08
CA THR A 189 9.70 41.16 -17.93
C THR A 189 11.13 41.59 -17.65
N ASN A 190 11.95 41.48 -18.71
CA ASN A 190 13.24 42.12 -18.89
C ASN A 190 13.17 43.64 -18.59
N PRO A 191 14.26 44.26 -18.09
CA PRO A 191 14.74 45.42 -18.83
C PRO A 191 16.27 45.47 -18.97
N SER A 192 16.67 45.65 -20.24
CA SER A 192 17.72 46.54 -20.74
C SER A 192 18.66 47.20 -19.73
N ARG A 193 19.94 46.86 -19.83
CA ARG A 193 21.05 47.82 -19.96
C ARG A 193 22.24 47.18 -20.65
#